data_AF-A0AAV2IEK1-F1
#
_entry.id   AF-A0AAV2IEK1-F1
#
_cell.length_a   1.000
_cell.length_b   1.000
_cell.length_c   1.000
_cell.angle_alpha   90.00
_cell.angle_beta   90.00
_cell.angle_gamma   90.00
#
_symmetry.space_group_name_H-M   'P 1'
#
loop_
_entity.id
_entity.type
_entity.pdbx_description
1 polymer ?
#
loop_
_entity_poly.entity_id
_entity_poly.type
_entity_poly.pdbx_seq_one_letter_code
_entity_poly.pdbx_strand_id
1 'polypeptide(L)'
;MLQGINVTIQQMSAISRAGAGLLKFVVAVMGYCAVFREIKPKREKVATLEKNFFELKRGLDKINKQLAKLEDLLANLNLKYESAMAERQRLEEETRLMERRLIAADKLINGLSSENVRWLKDLAELKKKRQRLLGDCIVGAAFLSYLGAFSFEYRHEMLNKVWILDLREKEIPLSNPFRIEELLTTDVEISKWSSEGLPPDELSIQNGILTMRASRFPLCIDPQQQALNWIKKKEERHNLKCCTFNDEDFLKQLEMSIKYGFPFLFTDVDEYIDPVIDNVLEKNIKGVLGREVVMLGDKEVDYDKNFRLYLNTKLSNPKF
;
A
#
# COMPACT_ATOMS: atom_id res chain seq x y z
N MET A 1 13.08 -120.33 -19.96
CA MET A 1 13.35 -121.76 -20.19
C MET A 1 14.83 -122.09 -19.92
N LEU A 2 15.31 -121.85 -18.69
CA LEU A 2 16.56 -122.40 -18.11
C LEU A 2 16.54 -122.20 -16.57
N GLN A 3 15.35 -122.10 -15.96
CA GLN A 3 15.18 -121.83 -14.51
C GLN A 3 14.95 -123.10 -13.68
N GLY A 4 15.13 -124.29 -14.27
CA GLY A 4 14.91 -125.58 -13.62
C GLY A 4 16.15 -126.46 -13.45
N ILE A 5 17.35 -125.94 -13.72
CA ILE A 5 18.61 -126.69 -13.59
C ILE A 5 19.32 -126.21 -12.32
N ASN A 6 19.13 -126.95 -11.22
CA ASN A 6 19.69 -126.64 -9.91
C ASN A 6 21.15 -127.17 -9.80
N VAL A 7 22.00 -126.81 -10.76
CA VAL A 7 23.43 -127.19 -10.77
C VAL A 7 24.22 -126.11 -10.02
N THR A 8 24.81 -126.47 -8.88
CA THR A 8 25.62 -125.53 -8.10
C THR A 8 26.99 -125.35 -8.76
N ILE A 9 27.56 -124.14 -8.72
CA ILE A 9 28.89 -123.84 -9.29
C ILE A 9 29.97 -124.80 -8.76
N GLN A 10 29.82 -125.25 -7.51
CA GLN A 10 30.70 -126.25 -6.88
C GLN A 10 30.58 -127.65 -7.51
N GLN A 11 29.38 -128.08 -7.91
CA GLN A 11 29.16 -129.38 -8.56
C GLN A 11 29.73 -129.40 -9.98
N MET A 12 29.60 -128.30 -10.73
CA MET A 12 30.15 -128.22 -12.10
C MET A 12 31.68 -128.07 -12.12
N SER A 13 32.27 -127.49 -11.06
CA SER A 13 33.72 -127.40 -10.85
C SER A 13 34.39 -128.75 -10.63
N ALA A 14 33.66 -129.76 -10.15
CA ALA A 14 34.18 -131.13 -9.98
C ALA A 14 34.26 -131.90 -11.31
N ILE A 15 33.48 -131.49 -12.33
CA ILE A 15 33.41 -132.15 -13.65
C ILE A 15 34.30 -131.41 -14.66
N SER A 16 34.30 -130.07 -14.66
CA SER A 16 35.14 -129.26 -15.54
C SER A 16 35.35 -127.83 -15.01
N ARG A 17 36.62 -127.43 -14.85
CA ARG A 17 37.00 -126.08 -14.43
C ARG A 17 36.55 -125.00 -15.44
N ALA A 18 36.63 -125.32 -16.73
CA ALA A 18 36.11 -124.45 -17.80
C ALA A 18 34.58 -124.37 -17.78
N GLY A 19 33.89 -125.48 -17.47
CA GLY A 19 32.44 -125.54 -17.31
C GLY A 19 31.92 -124.69 -16.15
N ALA A 20 32.63 -124.64 -15.02
CA ALA A 20 32.28 -123.78 -13.88
C ALA A 20 32.43 -122.27 -14.18
N GLY A 21 33.46 -121.88 -14.95
CA GLY A 21 33.63 -120.49 -15.40
C GLY A 21 32.49 -120.04 -16.32
N LEU A 22 32.08 -120.91 -17.26
CA LEU A 22 30.93 -120.71 -18.12
C LEU A 22 29.61 -120.63 -17.31
N LEU A 23 29.41 -121.52 -16.33
CA LEU A 23 28.21 -121.46 -15.49
C LEU A 23 28.15 -120.17 -14.66
N LYS A 24 29.28 -119.69 -14.11
CA LYS A 24 29.35 -118.40 -13.40
C LYS A 24 29.04 -117.21 -14.31
N PHE A 25 29.55 -117.22 -15.54
CA PHE A 25 29.23 -116.21 -16.55
C PHE A 25 27.73 -116.24 -16.90
N VAL A 26 27.16 -117.43 -17.13
CA VAL A 26 25.73 -117.59 -17.45
C VAL A 26 24.84 -117.13 -16.29
N VAL A 27 25.16 -117.47 -15.04
CA VAL A 27 24.41 -117.01 -13.86
C VAL A 27 24.51 -115.49 -13.69
N ALA A 28 25.69 -114.89 -13.87
CA ALA A 28 25.87 -113.44 -13.80
C ALA A 28 25.16 -112.70 -14.95
N VAL A 29 25.19 -113.25 -16.17
CA VAL A 29 24.46 -112.71 -17.33
C VAL A 29 22.95 -112.86 -17.13
N MET A 30 22.47 -113.96 -16.56
CA MET A 30 21.06 -114.13 -16.21
C MET A 30 20.61 -113.15 -15.12
N GLY A 31 21.43 -112.93 -14.08
CA GLY A 31 21.17 -111.92 -13.04
C GLY A 31 21.16 -110.50 -13.62
N TYR A 32 22.13 -110.17 -14.47
CA TYR A 32 22.16 -108.90 -15.19
C TYR A 32 20.94 -108.74 -16.10
N CYS A 33 20.54 -109.77 -16.86
CA CYS A 33 19.35 -109.72 -17.72
C CYS A 33 18.05 -109.51 -16.94
N ALA A 34 17.91 -110.12 -15.76
CA ALA A 34 16.75 -109.94 -14.90
C ALA A 34 16.66 -108.50 -14.37
N VAL A 35 17.76 -107.98 -13.82
CA VAL A 35 17.86 -106.60 -13.32
C VAL A 35 17.74 -105.58 -14.45
N PHE A 36 18.33 -105.86 -15.63
CA PHE A 36 18.25 -105.01 -16.80
C PHE A 36 16.82 -104.93 -17.36
N ARG A 37 16.04 -106.02 -17.32
CA ARG A 37 14.60 -105.98 -17.68
C ARG A 37 13.79 -105.05 -16.79
N GLU A 38 14.12 -104.95 -15.51
CA GLU A 38 13.44 -104.02 -14.59
C GLU A 38 13.97 -102.59 -14.64
N ILE A 39 15.28 -102.41 -14.82
CA ILE A 39 15.94 -101.09 -14.82
C ILE A 39 15.79 -100.37 -16.16
N LYS A 40 15.78 -101.08 -17.29
CA LYS A 40 15.63 -100.49 -18.62
C LYS A 40 14.37 -99.60 -18.75
N PRO A 41 13.15 -100.06 -18.41
CA PRO A 41 11.96 -99.21 -18.50
C PRO A 41 12.00 -98.03 -17.51
N LYS A 42 12.63 -98.21 -16.33
CA LYS A 42 12.81 -97.12 -15.36
C LYS A 42 13.79 -96.06 -15.87
N ARG A 43 14.90 -96.47 -16.49
CA ARG A 43 15.87 -95.57 -17.14
C ARG A 43 15.25 -94.83 -18.33
N GLU A 44 14.49 -95.53 -19.17
CA GLU A 44 13.75 -94.90 -20.28
C GLU A 44 12.70 -93.90 -19.78
N LYS A 45 12.00 -94.22 -18.69
CA LYS A 45 11.03 -93.31 -18.05
C LYS A 45 11.69 -92.09 -17.41
N VAL A 46 12.86 -92.26 -16.79
CA VAL A 46 13.65 -91.13 -16.28
C VAL A 46 14.11 -90.24 -17.43
N ALA A 47 14.63 -90.82 -18.52
CA ALA A 47 15.07 -90.06 -19.69
C ALA A 47 13.93 -89.27 -20.35
N THR A 48 12.72 -89.84 -20.44
CA THR A 48 11.56 -89.10 -20.99
C THR A 48 11.08 -87.99 -20.07
N LEU A 49 11.04 -88.21 -18.75
CA LEU A 49 10.69 -87.19 -17.77
C LEU A 49 11.74 -86.07 -17.70
N GLU A 50 13.02 -86.39 -17.76
CA GLU A 50 14.11 -85.42 -17.85
C GLU A 50 13.97 -84.56 -19.10
N LYS A 51 13.70 -85.17 -20.26
CA LYS A 51 13.46 -84.43 -21.50
C LYS A 51 12.28 -83.45 -21.35
N ASN A 52 11.14 -83.92 -20.86
CA ASN A 52 9.95 -83.08 -20.65
C ASN A 52 10.20 -81.97 -19.63
N PHE A 53 10.94 -82.28 -18.56
CA PHE A 53 11.34 -81.30 -17.54
C PHE A 53 12.20 -80.19 -18.14
N PHE A 54 13.20 -80.53 -18.98
CA PHE A 54 14.03 -79.52 -19.63
C PHE A 54 13.24 -78.66 -20.63
N GLU A 55 12.28 -79.24 -21.36
CA GLU A 55 11.41 -78.49 -22.26
C GLU A 55 10.51 -77.50 -21.49
N LEU A 56 9.84 -77.96 -20.43
CA LEU A 56 9.00 -77.11 -19.57
C LEU A 56 9.82 -76.04 -18.85
N LYS A 57 11.01 -76.38 -18.34
CA LYS A 57 11.92 -75.42 -17.70
C LYS A 57 12.34 -74.31 -18.66
N ARG A 58 12.67 -74.64 -19.92
CA ARG A 58 12.96 -73.63 -20.95
C ARG A 58 11.75 -72.75 -21.25
N GLY A 59 10.55 -73.33 -21.27
CA GLY A 59 9.29 -72.57 -21.45
C GLY A 59 9.06 -71.59 -20.30
N LEU A 60 9.20 -72.07 -19.06
CA LEU A 60 9.09 -71.26 -17.85
C LEU A 60 10.11 -70.11 -17.83
N ASP A 61 11.38 -70.40 -18.17
CA ASP A 61 12.43 -69.37 -18.23
C ASP A 61 12.14 -68.30 -19.29
N LYS A 62 11.53 -68.68 -20.43
CA LYS A 62 11.12 -67.70 -21.45
C LYS A 62 10.00 -66.80 -20.96
N ILE A 63 8.97 -67.38 -20.34
CA ILE A 63 7.82 -66.63 -19.80
C ILE A 63 8.28 -65.71 -18.67
N ASN A 64 9.09 -66.18 -17.73
CA ASN A 64 9.65 -65.37 -16.65
C ASN A 64 10.49 -64.20 -17.18
N LYS A 65 11.28 -64.41 -18.24
CA LYS A 65 12.03 -63.32 -18.90
C LYS A 65 11.11 -62.29 -19.55
N GLN A 66 9.98 -62.71 -20.13
CA GLN A 66 9.00 -61.79 -20.71
C GLN A 66 8.27 -61.02 -19.62
N LEU A 67 7.89 -61.69 -18.53
CA LEU A 67 7.25 -61.08 -17.37
C LEU A 67 8.14 -59.98 -16.77
N ALA A 68 9.42 -60.30 -16.52
CA ALA A 68 10.38 -59.33 -15.99
C ALA A 68 10.56 -58.10 -16.91
N LYS A 69 10.55 -58.29 -18.24
CA LYS A 69 10.60 -57.17 -19.19
C LYS A 69 9.34 -56.30 -19.15
N LEU A 70 8.17 -56.93 -19.03
CA LEU A 70 6.90 -56.21 -18.93
C LEU A 70 6.80 -55.45 -17.61
N GLU A 71 7.22 -56.06 -16.50
CA GLU A 71 7.29 -55.42 -15.19
C GLU A 71 8.22 -54.19 -15.22
N ASP A 72 9.40 -54.30 -15.82
CA ASP A 72 10.34 -53.18 -15.97
C ASP A 72 9.78 -52.06 -16.87
N LEU A 73 9.13 -52.41 -17.98
CA LEU A 73 8.44 -51.44 -18.84
C LEU A 73 7.31 -50.73 -18.11
N LEU A 74 6.51 -51.47 -17.33
CA LEU A 74 5.39 -50.93 -16.57
C LEU A 74 5.89 -50.01 -15.45
N ALA A 75 6.96 -50.39 -14.75
CA ALA A 75 7.61 -49.54 -13.76
C ALA A 75 8.12 -48.22 -14.37
N ASN A 76 8.81 -48.29 -15.52
CA ASN A 76 9.28 -47.10 -16.23
C ASN A 76 8.14 -46.20 -16.74
N LEU A 77 7.05 -46.80 -17.23
CA LEU A 77 5.86 -46.07 -17.66
C LEU A 77 5.15 -45.39 -16.49
N ASN A 78 5.03 -46.07 -15.35
CA ASN A 78 4.44 -45.49 -14.13
C ASN A 78 5.27 -44.31 -13.63
N LEU A 79 6.60 -44.42 -13.58
CA LEU A 79 7.47 -43.30 -13.20
C LEU A 79 7.28 -42.10 -14.14
N LYS A 80 7.23 -42.33 -15.46
CA LYS A 80 6.97 -41.27 -16.44
C LYS A 80 5.59 -40.66 -16.24
N TYR A 81 4.57 -41.48 -16.00
CA TYR A 81 3.21 -41.03 -15.77
C TYR A 81 3.11 -40.17 -14.50
N GLU A 82 3.71 -40.59 -13.40
CA GLU A 82 3.76 -39.83 -12.14
C GLU A 82 4.47 -38.50 -12.33
N SER A 83 5.63 -38.49 -13.01
CA SER A 83 6.37 -37.25 -13.29
C SER A 83 5.57 -36.27 -14.16
N ALA A 84 4.91 -36.76 -15.22
CA ALA A 84 4.06 -35.95 -16.08
C ALA A 84 2.81 -35.44 -15.36
N MET A 85 2.21 -36.24 -14.48
CA MET A 85 1.07 -35.83 -13.67
C MET A 85 1.43 -34.77 -12.64
N ALA A 86 2.60 -34.89 -12.00
CA ALA A 86 3.11 -33.89 -11.07
C ALA A 86 3.36 -32.55 -11.78
N GLU A 87 3.99 -32.58 -12.95
CA GLU A 87 4.23 -31.37 -13.76
C GLU A 87 2.92 -30.74 -14.23
N ARG A 88 1.95 -31.55 -14.68
CA ARG A 88 0.61 -31.08 -15.05
C ARG A 88 -0.06 -30.35 -13.88
N GLN A 89 -0.04 -30.93 -12.68
CA GLN A 89 -0.64 -30.31 -11.49
C GLN A 89 0.05 -28.99 -11.12
N ARG A 90 1.38 -28.95 -11.21
CA ARG A 90 2.16 -27.73 -10.96
C ARG A 90 1.78 -26.61 -11.92
N LEU A 91 1.76 -26.89 -13.22
CA LEU A 91 1.39 -25.92 -14.25
C LEU A 91 -0.06 -25.45 -14.10
N GLU A 92 -0.97 -26.35 -13.70
CA GLU A 92 -2.37 -26.03 -13.47
C GLU A 92 -2.53 -25.05 -12.29
N GLU A 93 -1.77 -25.25 -11.21
CA GLU A 93 -1.77 -24.33 -10.05
C GLU A 93 -1.11 -22.98 -10.38
N GLU A 94 0.03 -22.98 -11.09
CA GLU A 94 0.68 -21.75 -11.56
C GLU A 94 -0.25 -20.93 -12.47
N THR A 95 -1.01 -21.61 -13.35
CA THR A 95 -2.00 -20.98 -14.23
C THR A 95 -3.14 -20.34 -13.43
N ARG A 96 -3.71 -21.07 -12.45
CA ARG A 96 -4.77 -20.54 -11.58
C ARG A 96 -4.31 -19.33 -10.77
N LEU A 97 -3.08 -19.36 -10.26
CA LEU A 97 -2.48 -18.22 -9.56
C LEU A 97 -2.36 -17.01 -10.49
N MET A 98 -1.86 -17.23 -11.71
CA MET A 98 -1.68 -16.16 -12.70
C MET A 98 -3.02 -15.57 -13.15
N GLU A 99 -4.05 -16.39 -13.35
CA GLU A 99 -5.41 -15.94 -13.66
C GLU A 99 -5.98 -15.05 -12.55
N ARG A 100 -5.83 -15.46 -11.28
CA ARG A 100 -6.26 -14.63 -10.13
C ARG A 100 -5.52 -13.29 -10.09
N ARG A 101 -4.20 -13.29 -10.34
CA ARG A 101 -3.40 -12.06 -10.39
C ARG A 101 -3.84 -11.15 -11.54
N LEU A 102 -4.14 -11.73 -12.71
CA LEU A 102 -4.59 -10.98 -13.88
C LEU A 102 -5.95 -10.33 -13.62
N ILE A 103 -6.90 -11.06 -13.05
CA ILE A 103 -8.22 -10.51 -12.67
C ILE A 103 -8.07 -9.38 -11.64
N ALA A 104 -7.19 -9.54 -10.65
CA ALA A 104 -6.93 -8.50 -9.66
C ALA A 104 -6.30 -7.25 -10.30
N ALA A 105 -5.32 -7.43 -11.20
CA ALA A 105 -4.69 -6.34 -11.92
C ALA A 105 -5.69 -5.61 -12.85
N ASP A 106 -6.54 -6.34 -13.57
CA ASP A 106 -7.57 -5.76 -14.42
C ASP A 106 -8.57 -4.92 -13.62
N LYS A 107 -9.01 -5.41 -12.45
CA LYS A 107 -9.85 -4.62 -11.53
C LYS A 107 -9.17 -3.33 -11.07
N LEU A 108 -7.87 -3.38 -10.76
CA LEU A 108 -7.11 -2.19 -10.37
C LEU A 108 -6.97 -1.22 -11.53
N ILE A 109 -6.60 -1.68 -12.73
CA ILE A 109 -6.46 -0.86 -13.92
C ILE A 109 -7.79 -0.18 -14.25
N ASN A 110 -8.88 -0.93 -14.26
CA ASN A 110 -10.22 -0.41 -14.55
C ASN A 110 -10.69 0.57 -13.46
N GLY A 111 -10.42 0.26 -12.18
CA GLY A 111 -10.74 1.15 -11.06
C GLY A 111 -9.93 2.46 -11.07
N LEU A 112 -8.69 2.44 -11.56
CA LEU A 112 -7.84 3.62 -11.66
C LEU A 112 -7.91 4.33 -13.02
N SER A 113 -8.57 3.76 -14.02
CA SER A 113 -8.65 4.34 -15.37
C SER A 113 -9.39 5.68 -15.36
N SER A 114 -10.52 5.76 -14.65
CA SER A 114 -11.27 7.00 -14.46
C SER A 114 -10.46 8.03 -13.66
N GLU A 115 -9.73 7.58 -12.63
CA GLU A 115 -8.86 8.42 -11.81
C GLU A 115 -7.72 9.02 -12.63
N ASN A 116 -7.10 8.24 -13.53
CA ASN A 116 -6.07 8.72 -14.43
C ASN A 116 -6.59 9.82 -15.37
N VAL A 117 -7.80 9.66 -15.95
CA VAL A 117 -8.42 10.71 -16.77
C VAL A 117 -8.68 11.97 -15.95
N ARG A 118 -9.17 11.82 -14.71
CA ARG A 118 -9.40 12.95 -13.80
C ARG A 118 -8.09 13.67 -13.49
N TRP A 119 -7.05 12.96 -13.09
CA TRP A 119 -5.75 13.55 -12.77
C TRP A 119 -5.11 14.25 -13.97
N LEU A 120 -5.27 13.71 -15.19
CA LEU A 120 -4.80 14.38 -16.40
C LEU A 120 -5.54 15.70 -16.65
N LYS A 121 -6.86 15.73 -16.42
CA LYS A 121 -7.66 16.95 -16.48
C LYS A 121 -7.23 17.95 -15.42
N ASP A 122 -7.10 17.52 -14.17
CA ASP A 122 -6.67 18.34 -13.04
C ASP A 122 -5.27 18.92 -13.29
N LEU A 123 -4.34 18.11 -13.81
CA LEU A 123 -2.99 18.55 -14.17
C LEU A 123 -3.03 19.65 -15.24
N ALA A 124 -3.88 19.50 -16.26
CA ALA A 124 -4.04 20.50 -17.30
C ALA A 124 -4.62 21.82 -16.75
N GLU A 125 -5.60 21.74 -15.83
CA GLU A 125 -6.18 22.89 -15.15
C GLU A 125 -5.16 23.57 -14.22
N LEU A 126 -4.40 22.80 -13.44
CA LEU A 126 -3.35 23.31 -12.55
C LEU A 126 -2.23 24.02 -13.33
N LYS A 127 -1.86 23.51 -14.52
CA LYS A 127 -0.90 24.20 -15.39
C LYS A 127 -1.40 25.58 -15.83
N LYS A 128 -2.69 25.70 -16.15
CA LYS A 128 -3.32 27.00 -16.48
C LYS A 128 -3.40 27.91 -15.25
N LYS A 129 -3.81 27.39 -14.10
CA LYS A 129 -3.85 28.14 -12.83
C LYS A 129 -2.47 28.67 -12.45
N ARG A 130 -1.42 27.86 -12.59
CA ARG A 130 -0.03 28.27 -12.30
C ARG A 130 0.41 29.51 -13.09
N GLN A 131 0.00 29.63 -14.36
CA GLN A 131 0.33 30.81 -15.17
C GLN A 131 -0.40 32.07 -14.70
N ARG A 132 -1.67 31.93 -14.29
CA ARG A 132 -2.53 33.03 -13.82
C ARG A 132 -2.28 33.46 -12.38
N LEU A 133 -1.68 32.56 -11.59
CA LEU A 133 -1.39 32.76 -10.18
C LEU A 133 -0.57 34.03 -9.92
N LEU A 134 0.34 34.39 -10.83
CA LEU A 134 1.13 35.61 -10.67
C LEU A 134 0.23 36.85 -10.61
N GLY A 135 -0.68 37.02 -11.58
CA GLY A 135 -1.61 38.15 -11.60
C GLY A 135 -2.56 38.11 -10.40
N ASP A 136 -3.09 36.92 -10.09
CA ASP A 136 -4.00 36.73 -8.96
C ASP A 136 -3.33 37.11 -7.62
N CYS A 137 -2.06 36.72 -7.41
CA CYS A 137 -1.29 37.09 -6.22
C CYS A 137 -0.98 38.59 -6.13
N ILE A 138 -0.72 39.27 -7.25
CA ILE A 138 -0.48 40.72 -7.25
C ILE A 138 -1.74 41.46 -6.78
N VAL A 139 -2.90 41.13 -7.34
CA VAL A 139 -4.17 41.74 -6.93
C VAL A 139 -4.49 41.39 -5.48
N GLY A 140 -4.29 40.13 -5.08
CA GLY A 140 -4.53 39.69 -3.71
C GLY A 140 -3.64 40.39 -2.68
N ALA A 141 -2.35 40.55 -2.98
CA ALA A 141 -1.42 41.27 -2.11
C ALA A 141 -1.77 42.77 -2.02
N ALA A 142 -2.15 43.40 -3.13
CA ALA A 142 -2.60 44.78 -3.14
C ALA A 142 -3.89 44.97 -2.33
N PHE A 143 -4.83 44.04 -2.44
CA PHE A 143 -6.06 44.04 -1.66
C PHE A 143 -5.77 43.96 -0.15
N LEU A 144 -4.96 42.99 0.28
CA LEU A 144 -4.61 42.80 1.69
C LEU A 144 -3.81 43.96 2.28
N SER A 145 -3.05 44.69 1.45
CA SER A 145 -2.16 45.76 1.91
C SER A 145 -2.85 47.12 1.98
N TYR A 146 -3.70 47.44 1.00
CA TYR A 146 -4.22 48.80 0.82
C TYR A 146 -5.72 48.92 1.03
N LEU A 147 -6.51 47.89 0.73
CA LEU A 147 -7.97 48.02 0.67
C LEU A 147 -8.68 47.82 2.02
N GLY A 148 -7.95 47.46 3.07
CA GLY A 148 -8.51 47.22 4.41
C GLY A 148 -9.34 48.37 4.96
N ALA A 149 -8.85 49.60 4.86
CA ALA A 149 -9.47 50.78 5.44
C ALA A 149 -10.60 51.40 4.58
N PHE A 150 -10.80 50.94 3.35
CA PHE A 150 -11.75 51.55 2.41
C PHE A 150 -13.13 50.84 2.42
N SER A 151 -14.16 51.55 1.96
CA SER A 151 -15.52 51.01 1.84
C SER A 151 -15.62 49.95 0.74
N PHE A 152 -16.64 49.09 0.82
CA PHE A 152 -16.87 48.02 -0.15
C PHE A 152 -16.94 48.53 -1.59
N GLU A 153 -17.64 49.65 -1.82
CA GLU A 153 -17.81 50.25 -3.15
C GLU A 153 -16.46 50.66 -3.74
N TYR A 154 -15.60 51.28 -2.92
CA TYR A 154 -14.27 51.67 -3.34
C TYR A 154 -13.39 50.46 -3.61
N ARG A 155 -13.46 49.41 -2.77
CA ARG A 155 -12.75 48.15 -3.01
C ARG A 155 -13.16 47.52 -4.35
N HIS A 156 -14.47 47.48 -4.62
CA HIS A 156 -15.01 46.93 -5.86
C HIS A 156 -14.57 47.73 -7.09
N GLU A 157 -14.58 49.06 -7.01
CA GLU A 157 -14.08 49.94 -8.06
C GLU A 157 -12.58 49.73 -8.32
N MET A 158 -11.76 49.78 -7.28
CA MET A 158 -10.31 49.61 -7.40
C MET A 158 -9.94 48.23 -7.96
N LEU A 159 -10.58 47.16 -7.48
CA LEU A 159 -10.33 45.80 -7.97
C LEU A 159 -10.77 45.65 -9.43
N ASN A 160 -12.05 45.89 -9.72
CA ASN A 160 -12.65 45.50 -11.00
C ASN A 160 -12.43 46.50 -12.12
N LYS A 161 -12.38 47.80 -11.81
CA LYS A 161 -12.29 48.87 -12.81
C LYS A 161 -10.89 49.45 -12.96
N VAL A 162 -9.99 49.27 -11.99
CA VAL A 162 -8.63 49.83 -12.06
C VAL A 162 -7.60 48.73 -12.18
N TRP A 163 -7.42 47.91 -11.14
CA TRP A 163 -6.30 46.95 -11.07
C TRP A 163 -6.42 45.80 -12.06
N ILE A 164 -7.61 45.19 -12.21
CA ILE A 164 -7.80 44.10 -13.17
C ILE A 164 -7.64 44.61 -14.61
N LEU A 165 -8.08 45.83 -14.92
CA LEU A 165 -7.91 46.41 -16.26
C LEU A 165 -6.43 46.72 -16.54
N ASP A 166 -5.73 47.35 -15.61
CA ASP A 166 -4.30 47.67 -15.73
C ASP A 166 -3.43 46.42 -15.91
N LEU A 167 -3.71 45.33 -15.18
CA LEU A 167 -3.00 44.06 -15.36
C LEU A 167 -3.27 43.43 -16.74
N ARG A 168 -4.50 43.58 -17.27
CA ARG A 168 -4.85 43.09 -18.61
C ARG A 168 -4.15 43.90 -19.70
N GLU A 169 -4.07 45.21 -19.57
CA GLU A 169 -3.33 46.08 -20.49
C GLU A 169 -1.84 45.74 -20.52
N LYS A 170 -1.27 45.33 -19.37
CA LYS A 170 0.12 44.86 -19.25
C LYS A 170 0.33 43.40 -19.66
N GLU A 171 -0.70 42.75 -20.21
CA GLU A 171 -0.68 41.35 -20.65
C GLU A 171 -0.30 40.35 -19.54
N ILE A 172 -0.55 40.69 -18.27
CA ILE A 172 -0.28 39.81 -17.14
C ILE A 172 -1.41 38.78 -17.02
N PRO A 173 -1.12 37.47 -17.08
CA PRO A 173 -2.16 36.45 -16.96
C PRO A 173 -2.84 36.50 -15.58
N LEU A 174 -4.17 36.53 -15.60
CA LEU A 174 -5.04 36.58 -14.42
C LEU A 174 -6.28 35.70 -14.66
N SER A 175 -6.86 35.17 -13.58
CA SER A 175 -8.14 34.47 -13.61
C SER A 175 -9.28 35.39 -14.08
N ASN A 176 -10.18 34.86 -14.92
CA ASN A 176 -11.34 35.61 -15.43
C ASN A 176 -12.58 34.70 -15.41
N PRO A 177 -13.59 34.98 -14.56
CA PRO A 177 -13.64 36.07 -13.59
C PRO A 177 -12.60 35.91 -12.46
N PHE A 178 -12.10 37.03 -11.92
CA PHE A 178 -11.26 37.03 -10.71
C PHE A 178 -12.14 37.29 -9.51
N ARG A 179 -11.98 36.49 -8.45
CA ARG A 179 -12.68 36.64 -7.18
C ARG A 179 -11.68 36.48 -6.05
N ILE A 180 -11.62 37.47 -5.17
CA ILE A 180 -10.63 37.52 -4.09
C ILE A 180 -10.89 36.40 -3.06
N GLU A 181 -12.16 36.03 -2.90
CA GLU A 181 -12.62 34.99 -1.98
C GLU A 181 -12.09 33.61 -2.42
N GLU A 182 -12.09 33.33 -3.73
CA GLU A 182 -11.62 32.05 -4.28
C GLU A 182 -10.10 31.88 -4.16
N LEU A 183 -9.35 32.99 -4.07
CA LEU A 183 -7.90 32.97 -3.92
C LEU A 183 -7.47 32.81 -2.45
N LEU A 184 -8.10 33.54 -1.53
CA LEU A 184 -7.64 33.68 -0.14
C LEU A 184 -8.44 32.86 0.87
N THR A 185 -9.54 32.22 0.44
CA THR A 185 -10.40 31.39 1.28
C THR A 185 -10.89 30.14 0.56
N THR A 186 -11.56 29.28 1.32
CA THR A 186 -12.26 28.10 0.80
C THR A 186 -13.70 28.10 1.29
N ASP A 187 -14.60 27.43 0.57
CA ASP A 187 -16.00 27.29 0.98
C ASP A 187 -16.16 26.70 2.39
N VAL A 188 -15.23 25.82 2.78
CA VAL A 188 -15.18 25.24 4.13
C VAL A 188 -14.86 26.31 5.18
N GLU A 189 -13.89 27.20 4.90
CA GLU A 189 -13.56 28.32 5.79
C GLU A 189 -14.73 29.32 5.89
N ILE A 190 -15.36 29.66 4.77
CA ILE A 190 -16.52 30.56 4.73
C ILE A 190 -17.69 29.97 5.53
N SER A 191 -17.99 28.68 5.35
CA SER A 191 -19.03 27.97 6.10
C SER A 191 -18.73 27.94 7.61
N LYS A 192 -17.45 27.79 7.97
CA LYS A 192 -17.01 27.89 9.37
C LYS A 192 -17.23 29.28 9.93
N TRP A 193 -16.84 30.34 9.21
CA TRP A 193 -17.08 31.73 9.65
C TRP A 193 -18.57 32.03 9.81
N SER A 194 -19.41 31.50 8.92
CA SER A 194 -20.86 31.59 9.03
C SER A 194 -21.40 30.95 10.31
N SER A 195 -20.89 29.77 10.65
CA SER A 195 -21.21 29.09 11.90
C SER A 195 -20.72 29.87 13.14
N GLU A 196 -19.63 30.64 12.99
CA GLU A 196 -19.06 31.53 14.00
C GLU A 196 -19.78 32.90 14.09
N GLY A 197 -20.78 33.17 13.25
CA GLY A 197 -21.62 34.38 13.30
C GLY A 197 -21.23 35.51 12.34
N LEU A 198 -20.27 35.29 11.44
CA LEU A 198 -19.98 36.20 10.34
C LEU A 198 -21.02 35.98 9.21
N PRO A 199 -21.69 37.00 8.67
CA PRO A 199 -22.65 36.76 7.60
C PRO A 199 -21.95 36.29 6.31
N PRO A 200 -22.64 35.51 5.47
CA PRO A 200 -22.08 34.96 4.24
C PRO A 200 -22.15 35.93 3.04
N ASP A 201 -22.26 37.24 3.28
CA ASP A 201 -22.21 38.25 2.22
C ASP A 201 -20.77 38.60 1.82
N GLU A 202 -20.60 39.16 0.63
CA GLU A 202 -19.28 39.45 0.03
C GLU A 202 -18.45 40.42 0.89
N LEU A 203 -19.08 41.47 1.43
CA LEU A 203 -18.40 42.45 2.29
C LEU A 203 -17.90 41.78 3.57
N SER A 204 -18.75 41.00 4.23
CA SER A 204 -18.40 40.28 5.45
C SER A 204 -17.27 39.27 5.23
N ILE A 205 -17.31 38.51 4.13
CA ILE A 205 -16.24 37.57 3.75
C ILE A 205 -14.94 38.32 3.49
N GLN A 206 -14.97 39.44 2.75
CA GLN A 206 -13.80 40.27 2.49
C GLN A 206 -13.20 40.86 3.78
N ASN A 207 -14.04 41.32 4.71
CA ASN A 207 -13.59 41.77 6.04
C ASN A 207 -13.00 40.60 6.84
N GLY A 208 -13.58 39.40 6.75
CA GLY A 208 -13.04 38.19 7.34
C GLY A 208 -11.65 37.85 6.78
N ILE A 209 -11.45 37.98 5.47
CA ILE A 209 -10.17 37.81 4.79
C ILE A 209 -9.15 38.82 5.29
N LEU A 210 -9.50 40.11 5.33
CA LEU A 210 -8.61 41.16 5.80
C LEU A 210 -8.23 40.95 7.27
N THR A 211 -9.18 40.53 8.09
CA THR A 211 -8.92 40.23 9.50
C THR A 211 -7.94 39.05 9.64
N MET A 212 -8.07 38.01 8.79
CA MET A 212 -7.40 36.72 8.91
C MET A 212 -6.08 36.56 8.16
N ARG A 213 -5.94 37.21 7.01
CA ARG A 213 -4.82 37.01 6.07
C ARG A 213 -3.90 38.24 5.99
N ALA A 214 -4.33 39.41 6.49
CA ALA A 214 -3.47 40.58 6.47
C ALA A 214 -2.24 40.38 7.36
N SER A 215 -1.12 40.97 6.95
CA SER A 215 0.14 40.90 7.69
C SER A 215 0.09 41.73 8.98
N ARG A 216 -0.66 42.83 8.99
CA ARG A 216 -0.84 43.71 10.15
C ARG A 216 -1.96 43.21 11.05
N PHE A 217 -1.92 43.56 12.33
CA PHE A 217 -3.03 43.27 13.23
C PHE A 217 -4.25 44.13 12.85
N PRO A 218 -5.45 43.53 12.75
CA PRO A 218 -6.63 44.22 12.28
C PRO A 218 -7.23 45.12 13.37
N LEU A 219 -7.61 46.33 12.96
CA LEU A 219 -8.51 47.20 13.71
C LEU A 219 -9.90 47.13 13.06
N CYS A 220 -10.84 46.49 13.76
CA CYS A 220 -12.21 46.34 13.33
C CYS A 220 -13.04 47.56 13.78
N ILE A 221 -13.36 48.44 12.85
CA ILE A 221 -14.35 49.51 13.00
C ILE A 221 -15.74 48.88 12.92
N ASP A 222 -16.38 48.69 14.07
CA ASP A 222 -17.58 47.84 14.17
C ASP A 222 -18.59 48.41 15.19
N PRO A 223 -19.35 49.45 14.80
CA PRO A 223 -20.39 50.03 15.66
C PRO A 223 -21.48 49.04 16.06
N GLN A 224 -21.70 47.98 15.26
CA GLN A 224 -22.72 46.95 15.47
C GLN A 224 -22.21 45.75 16.27
N GLN A 225 -20.92 45.72 16.63
CA GLN A 225 -20.27 44.63 17.38
C GLN A 225 -20.39 43.24 16.73
N GLN A 226 -20.54 43.19 15.40
CA GLN A 226 -20.61 41.94 14.67
C GLN A 226 -19.26 41.23 14.60
N ALA A 227 -18.21 41.95 14.19
CA ALA A 227 -16.85 41.44 14.15
C ALA A 227 -16.35 41.08 15.55
N LEU A 228 -16.73 41.87 16.56
CA LEU A 228 -16.43 41.58 17.97
C LEU A 228 -16.95 40.19 18.39
N ASN A 229 -18.23 39.93 18.15
CA ASN A 229 -18.86 38.66 18.51
C ASN A 229 -18.31 37.49 17.71
N TRP A 230 -18.03 37.70 16.42
CA TRP A 230 -17.40 36.69 15.57
C TRP A 230 -16.00 36.30 16.07
N ILE A 231 -15.13 37.26 16.36
CA ILE A 231 -13.77 37.01 16.86
C ILE A 231 -13.82 36.27 18.20
N LYS A 232 -14.71 36.69 19.12
CA LYS A 232 -14.91 36.01 20.41
C LYS A 232 -15.28 34.54 20.23
N LYS A 233 -16.25 34.25 19.36
CA LYS A 233 -16.70 32.87 19.11
C LYS A 233 -15.64 32.02 18.40
N LYS A 234 -14.90 32.62 17.48
CA LYS A 234 -13.84 31.96 16.73
C LYS A 234 -12.66 31.55 17.61
N GLU A 235 -12.20 32.46 18.47
CA GLU A 235 -11.00 32.27 19.31
C GLU A 235 -11.34 31.70 20.70
N GLU A 236 -12.61 31.35 20.95
CA GLU A 236 -13.07 30.79 22.23
C GLU A 236 -12.26 29.56 22.65
N ARG A 237 -11.93 28.68 21.70
CA ARG A 237 -11.15 27.46 21.95
C ARG A 237 -9.65 27.71 22.15
N HIS A 238 -9.17 28.91 21.85
CA HIS A 238 -7.75 29.27 21.91
C HIS A 238 -7.40 30.15 23.12
N ASN A 239 -8.28 30.21 24.12
CA ASN A 239 -8.09 31.02 25.35
C ASN A 239 -7.96 32.53 25.08
N LEU A 240 -8.81 33.07 24.20
CA LEU A 240 -8.89 34.51 23.92
C LEU A 240 -8.94 35.35 25.21
N LYS A 241 -8.05 36.34 25.31
CA LYS A 241 -8.09 37.37 26.35
C LYS A 241 -8.71 38.65 25.80
N CYS A 242 -9.65 39.21 26.54
CA CYS A 242 -10.34 40.45 26.20
C CYS A 242 -10.03 41.50 27.27
N CYS A 243 -9.47 42.64 26.87
CA CYS A 243 -9.17 43.76 27.76
C CYS A 243 -9.48 45.10 27.07
N THR A 244 -9.53 46.16 27.85
CA THR A 244 -9.57 47.55 27.37
C THR A 244 -8.27 48.24 27.79
N PHE A 245 -7.88 49.31 27.08
CA PHE A 245 -6.70 50.12 27.46
C PHE A 245 -6.84 50.79 28.86
N ASN A 246 -8.07 50.88 29.37
CA ASN A 246 -8.35 51.43 30.70
C ASN A 246 -8.14 50.42 31.84
N ASP A 247 -7.91 49.13 31.54
CA ASP A 247 -7.73 48.11 32.57
C ASP A 247 -6.31 48.18 33.15
N GLU A 248 -6.14 48.41 34.45
CA GLU A 248 -4.81 48.57 35.09
C GLU A 248 -3.84 47.40 34.80
N ASP A 249 -4.37 46.19 34.62
CA ASP A 249 -3.61 44.96 34.40
C ASP A 249 -3.41 44.59 32.91
N PHE A 250 -3.88 45.40 31.95
CA PHE A 250 -3.87 45.01 30.53
C PHE A 250 -2.47 44.67 30.03
N LEU A 251 -1.44 45.44 30.43
CA LEU A 251 -0.05 45.22 30.01
C LEU A 251 0.47 43.85 30.46
N LYS A 252 0.15 43.45 31.69
CA LYS A 252 0.56 42.15 32.23
C LYS A 252 -0.15 41.01 31.52
N GLN A 253 -1.44 41.17 31.20
CA GLN A 253 -2.19 40.16 30.45
C GLN A 253 -1.71 40.05 29.00
N LEU A 254 -1.35 41.18 28.37
CA LEU A 254 -0.77 41.22 27.03
C LEU A 254 0.62 40.55 27.01
N GLU A 255 1.49 40.85 27.99
CA GLU A 255 2.79 40.20 28.17
C GLU A 255 2.65 38.67 28.22
N MET A 256 1.74 38.17 29.05
CA MET A 256 1.47 36.73 29.15
C MET A 256 0.93 36.16 27.83
N SER A 257 0.06 36.88 27.14
CA SER A 257 -0.55 36.41 25.90
C SER A 257 0.46 36.33 24.76
N ILE A 258 1.38 37.30 24.65
CA ILE A 258 2.51 37.27 23.72
C ILE A 258 3.42 36.07 24.00
N LYS A 259 3.74 35.84 25.29
CA LYS A 259 4.64 34.76 25.71
C LYS A 259 4.08 33.36 25.47
N TYR A 260 2.78 33.17 25.68
CA TYR A 260 2.12 31.86 25.55
C TYR A 260 1.36 31.67 24.24
N GLY A 261 1.38 32.66 23.34
CA GLY A 261 0.70 32.60 22.06
C GLY A 261 -0.83 32.64 22.15
N PHE A 262 -1.40 33.20 23.22
CA PHE A 262 -2.85 33.33 23.35
C PHE A 262 -3.37 34.51 22.51
N PRO A 263 -4.48 34.37 21.78
CA PRO A 263 -5.10 35.48 21.10
C PRO A 263 -5.53 36.57 22.10
N PHE A 264 -5.32 37.82 21.73
CA PHE A 264 -5.65 38.98 22.55
C PHE A 264 -6.53 39.95 21.76
N LEU A 265 -7.58 40.45 22.39
CA LEU A 265 -8.55 41.37 21.79
C LEU A 265 -8.68 42.61 22.68
N PHE A 266 -8.30 43.76 22.13
CA PHE A 266 -8.65 45.04 22.71
C PHE A 266 -10.07 45.42 22.30
N THR A 267 -10.95 45.57 23.29
CA THR A 267 -12.32 46.06 23.10
C THR A 267 -12.39 47.55 23.36
N ASP A 268 -13.33 48.24 22.71
CA ASP A 268 -13.62 49.65 22.95
C ASP A 268 -12.38 50.55 22.84
N VAL A 269 -11.60 50.35 21.77
CA VAL A 269 -10.45 51.20 21.45
C VAL A 269 -10.95 52.57 21.02
N ASP A 270 -10.64 53.58 21.82
CA ASP A 270 -10.88 54.99 21.51
C ASP A 270 -9.81 55.54 20.54
N GLU A 271 -9.81 56.85 20.25
CA GLU A 271 -8.83 57.50 19.36
C GLU A 271 -7.39 57.50 19.91
N TYR A 272 -7.21 57.24 21.21
CA TYR A 272 -5.89 57.14 21.83
C TYR A 272 -5.47 55.68 21.99
N ILE A 273 -4.37 55.31 21.32
CA ILE A 273 -3.68 54.04 21.50
C ILE A 273 -2.39 54.32 22.26
N ASP A 274 -2.17 53.61 23.36
CA ASP A 274 -0.97 53.78 24.17
C ASP A 274 0.29 53.33 23.38
N PRO A 275 1.29 54.22 23.15
CA PRO A 275 2.51 53.88 22.40
C PRO A 275 3.33 52.73 22.98
N VAL A 276 3.07 52.32 24.24
CA VAL A 276 3.72 51.16 24.87
C VAL A 276 3.57 49.88 24.05
N ILE A 277 2.52 49.75 23.23
CA ILE A 277 2.26 48.57 22.38
C ILE A 277 2.73 48.73 20.92
N ASP A 278 3.32 49.86 20.52
CA ASP A 278 3.68 50.13 19.11
C ASP A 278 4.61 49.07 18.53
N ASN A 279 5.63 48.67 19.29
CA ASN A 279 6.56 47.61 18.89
C ASN A 279 5.84 46.26 18.63
N VAL A 280 4.74 45.99 19.34
CA VAL A 280 3.91 44.81 19.12
C VAL A 280 3.07 45.00 17.85
N LEU A 281 2.42 46.16 17.68
CA LEU A 281 1.60 46.49 16.51
C LEU A 281 2.38 46.43 15.20
N GLU A 282 3.59 47.00 15.20
CA GLU A 282 4.51 47.01 14.05
C GLU A 282 5.20 45.66 13.83
N LYS A 283 5.06 44.71 14.76
CA LYS A 283 5.77 43.43 14.76
C LYS A 283 7.29 43.61 14.68
N ASN A 284 7.83 44.52 15.48
CA ASN A 284 9.27 44.77 15.63
C ASN A 284 9.94 43.65 16.43
N ILE A 285 9.87 42.43 15.90
CA ILE A 285 10.38 41.21 16.51
C ILE A 285 11.89 41.14 16.25
N LYS A 286 12.65 40.99 17.34
CA LYS A 286 14.11 40.84 17.33
C LYS A 286 14.47 39.43 17.79
N GLY A 287 15.67 38.96 17.50
CA GLY A 287 16.17 37.68 18.01
C GLY A 287 16.78 36.76 16.94
N VAL A 288 17.27 35.61 17.40
CA VAL A 288 17.92 34.58 16.58
C VAL A 288 16.97 33.38 16.50
N LEU A 289 17.09 32.55 15.45
CA LEU A 289 16.35 31.30 15.30
C LEU A 289 16.35 30.47 16.60
N GLY A 290 15.16 30.35 17.22
CA GLY A 290 14.95 29.63 18.49
C GLY A 290 14.47 30.51 19.65
N ARG A 291 14.72 31.83 19.59
CA ARG A 291 14.18 32.80 20.57
C ARG A 291 13.91 34.13 19.88
N GLU A 292 12.65 34.34 19.55
CA GLU A 292 12.12 35.61 19.05
C GLU A 292 11.58 36.42 20.24
N VAL A 293 11.82 37.73 20.26
CA VAL A 293 11.47 38.64 21.34
C VAL A 293 10.88 39.93 20.79
N VAL A 294 10.00 40.57 21.54
CA VAL A 294 9.45 41.89 21.24
C VAL A 294 9.55 42.78 22.47
N MET A 295 9.82 44.07 22.26
CA MET A 295 9.82 45.06 23.35
C MET A 295 8.38 45.49 23.62
N LEU A 296 7.94 45.39 24.87
CA LEU A 296 6.66 45.90 25.36
C LEU A 296 6.95 46.96 26.43
N GLY A 297 6.83 48.24 26.06
CA GLY A 297 7.41 49.33 26.83
C GLY A 297 8.92 49.13 27.05
N ASP A 298 9.34 49.07 28.32
CA ASP A 298 10.73 48.87 28.71
C ASP A 298 11.11 47.39 28.91
N LYS A 299 10.19 46.44 28.71
CA LYS A 299 10.41 45.01 28.94
C LYS A 299 10.60 44.23 27.66
N GLU A 300 11.52 43.28 27.68
CA GLU A 300 11.71 42.29 26.62
C GLU A 300 10.86 41.06 26.91
N VAL A 301 9.98 40.70 25.96
CA VAL A 301 9.03 39.59 26.08
C VAL A 301 9.32 38.56 24.99
N ASP A 302 9.39 37.28 25.36
CA ASP A 302 9.52 36.19 24.39
C ASP A 302 8.26 36.14 23.51
N TYR A 303 8.42 36.15 22.19
CA TYR A 303 7.33 36.22 21.21
C TYR A 303 6.98 34.82 20.70
N ASP A 304 5.73 34.41 20.88
CA ASP A 304 5.20 33.18 20.28
C ASP A 304 4.57 33.45 18.90
N LYS A 305 4.87 32.62 17.91
CA LYS A 305 4.38 32.77 16.52
C LYS A 305 2.88 32.60 16.37
N ASN A 306 2.22 31.94 17.31
CA ASN A 306 0.77 31.77 17.33
C ASN A 306 0.05 32.99 17.94
N PHE A 307 0.78 33.91 18.58
CA PHE A 307 0.20 35.12 19.13
C PHE A 307 -0.52 35.93 18.06
N ARG A 308 -1.73 36.39 18.40
CA ARG A 308 -2.53 37.20 17.51
C ARG A 308 -3.29 38.27 18.25
N LEU A 309 -3.15 39.51 17.78
CA LEU A 309 -3.80 40.67 18.34
C LEU A 309 -4.96 41.12 17.44
N TYR A 310 -6.07 41.50 18.06
CA TYR A 310 -7.23 42.10 17.44
C TYR A 310 -7.56 43.41 18.16
N LEU A 311 -7.95 44.43 17.42
CA LEU A 311 -8.47 45.67 18.00
C LEU A 311 -9.90 45.89 17.50
N ASN A 312 -10.78 46.35 18.37
CA ASN A 312 -12.17 46.64 18.04
C ASN A 312 -12.56 48.03 18.58
N THR A 313 -13.24 48.81 17.74
CA THR A 313 -13.78 50.11 18.12
C THR A 313 -15.25 50.24 17.72
N LYS A 314 -16.04 50.89 18.58
CA LYS A 314 -17.44 51.24 18.30
C LYS A 314 -17.56 52.57 17.55
N LEU A 315 -16.48 53.35 17.48
CA LEU A 315 -16.46 54.63 16.79
C LEU A 315 -16.63 54.38 15.29
N SER A 316 -17.61 55.01 14.66
CA SER A 316 -17.86 54.82 13.22
C SER A 316 -16.78 55.41 12.32
N ASN A 317 -16.07 56.44 12.79
CA ASN A 317 -15.01 57.11 12.04
C ASN A 317 -13.93 57.61 13.00
N PRO A 318 -13.12 56.69 13.56
CA PRO A 318 -12.07 57.05 14.49
C PRO A 318 -10.90 57.74 13.77
N LYS A 319 -10.22 58.65 14.48
CA LYS A 319 -9.01 59.31 14.00
C LYS A 319 -7.80 58.83 14.81
N PHE A 320 -6.77 58.34 14.11
CA PHE A 320 -5.55 57.79 14.69
C PHE A 320 -4.31 58.44 14.08
#